data_AF-A0A6P7H6U1-F1
#
_entry.id   AF-A0A6P7H6U1-F1
#
_cell.length_a   1.000
_cell.length_b   1.000
_cell.length_c   1.000
_cell.angle_alpha   90.00
_cell.angle_beta   90.00
_cell.angle_gamma   90.00
#
_symmetry.space_group_name_H-M   'P 1'
#
loop_
_entity.id
_entity.type
_entity.pdbx_description
1 polymer ?
#
loop_
_entity_poly.entity_id
_entity_poly.type
_entity_poly.pdbx_seq_one_letter_code
_entity_poly.pdbx_strand_id
1 'polypeptide(L)'
;MIVFAVTFCLFVISAHGQIPIEKCPDIKGVENFNGTAYSGDWYELARYPTFLEDHAECVLSKVEVDADGTLRSNTQMINTDTNERHVLVGEGIPDSTTGEAKFTLHFVDPDVTIPYWIVGTDYNRYSVGFSCYERDDGVTLVTSCKKK
;
A
#
# COMPACT_ATOMS: atom_id res chain seq x y z
N MET A 1 -6.44 -26.31 41.93
CA MET A 1 -7.50 -25.51 41.26
C MET A 1 -7.02 -24.15 40.72
N ILE A 2 -5.78 -23.70 40.97
CA ILE A 2 -5.24 -22.45 40.39
C ILE A 2 -4.46 -22.72 39.09
N VAL A 3 -3.87 -23.92 38.94
CA VAL A 3 -3.03 -24.28 37.78
C VAL A 3 -3.82 -24.34 36.47
N PHE A 4 -5.06 -24.86 36.49
CA PHE A 4 -5.93 -24.95 35.30
C PHE A 4 -6.43 -23.59 34.79
N ALA A 5 -6.53 -22.58 35.67
CA ALA A 5 -6.98 -21.24 35.27
C ALA A 5 -5.91 -20.48 34.48
N VAL A 6 -4.63 -20.71 34.79
CA VAL A 6 -3.51 -20.05 34.11
C VAL A 6 -3.30 -20.63 32.71
N THR A 7 -3.55 -21.93 32.51
CA THR A 7 -3.41 -22.58 31.20
C THR A 7 -4.51 -22.19 30.21
N PHE A 8 -5.71 -21.83 30.70
CA PHE A 8 -6.81 -21.38 29.85
C PHE A 8 -6.60 -19.95 29.30
N CYS A 9 -5.82 -19.11 30.01
CA CYS A 9 -5.47 -17.76 29.54
C CYS A 9 -4.38 -17.72 28.46
N LEU A 10 -3.62 -18.80 28.24
CA LEU A 10 -2.62 -18.88 27.17
C LEU A 10 -3.22 -19.27 25.80
N PHE A 11 -4.52 -19.60 25.76
CA PHE A 11 -5.30 -19.81 24.54
C PHE A 11 -6.16 -18.58 24.20
N VAL A 12 -5.70 -17.37 24.51
CA VAL A 12 -6.20 -16.19 23.80
C VAL A 12 -5.64 -16.27 22.39
N ILE A 13 -6.36 -17.00 21.54
CA ILE A 13 -6.14 -17.07 20.10
C ILE A 13 -6.13 -15.62 19.63
N SER A 14 -4.96 -15.16 19.18
CA SER A 14 -4.85 -13.97 18.35
C SER A 14 -5.58 -14.27 17.05
N ALA A 15 -6.89 -14.01 17.05
CA ALA A 15 -7.71 -14.07 15.85
C ALA A 15 -7.22 -12.98 14.91
N HIS A 16 -6.25 -13.32 14.07
CA HIS A 16 -5.93 -12.53 12.90
C HIS A 16 -7.10 -12.71 11.94
N GLY A 17 -8.08 -11.81 12.05
CA GLY A 17 -9.15 -11.71 11.07
C GLY A 17 -8.56 -11.22 9.76
N GLN A 18 -7.98 -12.11 8.97
CA GLN A 18 -7.83 -11.88 7.54
C GLN A 18 -9.18 -12.21 6.91
N ILE A 19 -9.77 -11.25 6.21
CA ILE A 19 -10.96 -11.51 5.40
C ILE A 19 -10.51 -12.52 4.34
N PRO A 20 -11.06 -13.76 4.29
CA PRO A 20 -10.74 -14.68 3.21
C PRO A 20 -11.35 -14.11 1.94
N ILE A 21 -10.54 -13.39 1.18
CA ILE A 21 -10.90 -12.85 -0.12
C ILE A 21 -10.44 -13.90 -1.13
N GLU A 22 -11.40 -14.57 -1.77
CA GLU A 22 -11.09 -15.59 -2.79
C GLU A 22 -10.70 -14.97 -4.14
N LYS A 23 -11.14 -13.73 -4.41
CA LYS A 23 -10.88 -12.98 -5.64
C LYS A 23 -10.74 -11.50 -5.38
N CYS A 24 -9.95 -10.81 -6.18
CA CYS A 24 -9.83 -9.37 -6.04
C CYS A 24 -11.19 -8.67 -6.21
N PRO A 25 -11.59 -7.80 -5.26
CA PRO A 25 -12.82 -7.05 -5.42
C PRO A 25 -12.68 -6.08 -6.59
N ASP A 26 -13.79 -5.87 -7.31
CA ASP A 26 -13.86 -4.83 -8.32
C ASP A 26 -14.01 -3.46 -7.64
N ILE A 27 -12.86 -2.79 -7.46
CA ILE A 27 -12.79 -1.46 -6.84
C ILE A 27 -12.44 -0.44 -7.92
N LYS A 28 -13.18 0.68 -7.91
CA LYS A 28 -12.91 1.82 -8.76
C LYS A 28 -11.80 2.69 -8.15
N GLY A 29 -10.91 3.16 -9.01
CA GLY A 29 -10.00 4.26 -8.64
C GLY A 29 -10.75 5.58 -8.62
N VAL A 30 -10.10 6.63 -8.12
CA VAL A 30 -10.61 8.01 -8.22
C VAL A 30 -10.74 8.38 -9.70
N GLU A 31 -11.96 8.71 -10.13
CA GLU A 31 -12.25 9.17 -11.49
C GLU A 31 -11.68 10.57 -11.75
N ASN A 32 -11.33 10.86 -13.01
CA ASN A 32 -10.77 12.16 -13.43
C ASN A 32 -9.58 12.60 -12.56
N PHE A 33 -8.69 11.65 -12.28
CA PHE A 33 -7.58 11.84 -11.35
C PHE A 33 -6.67 13.00 -11.76
N ASN A 34 -6.51 13.96 -10.85
CA ASN A 34 -5.60 15.10 -11.07
C ASN A 34 -4.20 14.79 -10.51
N GLY A 35 -3.33 14.27 -11.38
CA GLY A 35 -1.95 13.94 -11.04
C GLY A 35 -1.17 15.11 -10.45
N THR A 36 -1.28 16.30 -11.06
CA THR A 36 -0.59 17.52 -10.59
C THR A 36 -0.99 17.89 -9.16
N ALA A 37 -2.28 17.82 -8.83
CA ALA A 37 -2.76 18.07 -7.47
C ALA A 37 -2.33 16.98 -6.48
N TYR A 38 -2.18 15.74 -6.97
CA TYR A 38 -1.76 14.61 -6.15
C TYR A 38 -0.26 14.64 -5.80
N SER A 39 0.60 15.12 -6.72
CA SER A 39 2.04 15.26 -6.51
C SER A 39 2.39 15.96 -5.20
N GLY A 40 3.44 15.50 -4.54
CA GLY A 40 3.93 15.99 -3.26
C GLY A 40 4.31 14.86 -2.31
N ASP A 41 4.49 15.24 -1.05
CA ASP A 41 4.95 14.36 0.02
C ASP A 41 3.77 13.69 0.73
N TRP A 42 3.78 12.36 0.82
CA TRP A 42 2.74 11.58 1.46
C TRP A 42 3.32 10.72 2.58
N TYR A 43 2.94 11.01 3.82
CA TYR A 43 3.30 10.28 5.03
C TYR A 43 2.32 9.16 5.27
N GLU A 44 2.81 7.94 5.47
CA GLU A 44 1.93 6.83 5.76
C GLU A 44 1.47 6.83 7.23
N LEU A 45 0.18 6.59 7.45
CA LEU A 45 -0.44 6.51 8.77
C LEU A 45 -0.81 5.07 9.16
N ALA A 46 -1.16 4.23 8.18
CA ALA A 46 -1.51 2.83 8.41
C ALA A 46 -1.35 2.03 7.11
N ARG A 47 -0.94 0.77 7.25
CA ARG A 47 -0.87 -0.20 6.14
C ARG A 47 -1.44 -1.56 6.55
N TYR A 48 -1.93 -2.29 5.56
CA TYR A 48 -1.89 -3.75 5.66
C TYR A 48 -0.46 -4.25 5.44
N PRO A 49 -0.06 -5.36 6.09
CA PRO A 49 1.27 -5.93 5.90
C PRO A 49 1.59 -6.16 4.42
N THR A 50 2.80 -5.80 4.02
CA THR A 50 3.31 -5.95 2.65
C THR A 50 4.81 -6.24 2.72
N PHE A 51 5.30 -7.08 1.81
CA PHE A 51 6.71 -7.48 1.79
C PHE A 51 7.65 -6.34 1.37
N LEU A 52 7.17 -5.37 0.58
CA LEU A 52 7.96 -4.21 0.13
C LEU A 52 8.40 -3.33 1.30
N GLU A 53 7.66 -3.42 2.38
CA GLU A 53 7.56 -2.41 3.41
C GLU A 53 7.54 -3.08 4.79
N ASP A 54 8.14 -4.27 4.84
CA ASP A 54 8.26 -5.10 6.03
C ASP A 54 9.20 -4.46 7.04
N HIS A 55 8.84 -4.52 8.32
CA HIS A 55 9.55 -3.85 9.43
C HIS A 55 9.80 -2.34 9.23
N ALA A 56 9.06 -1.67 8.35
CA ALA A 56 9.32 -0.28 8.00
C ALA A 56 8.50 0.72 8.84
N GLU A 57 9.18 1.77 9.31
CA GLU A 57 8.57 2.93 9.98
C GLU A 57 9.00 4.25 9.33
N CYS A 58 8.38 5.36 9.77
CA CYS A 58 8.67 6.71 9.27
C CYS A 58 8.56 6.82 7.74
N VAL A 59 7.55 6.16 7.17
CA VAL A 59 7.41 6.04 5.71
C VAL A 59 6.89 7.33 5.08
N LEU A 60 7.66 7.83 4.13
CA LEU A 60 7.37 9.02 3.33
C LEU A 60 7.51 8.70 1.84
N SER A 61 6.41 8.78 1.09
CA SER A 61 6.41 8.70 -0.37
C SER A 61 6.44 10.10 -0.98
N LYS A 62 7.52 10.45 -1.68
CA LYS A 62 7.57 11.63 -2.53
C LYS A 62 7.05 11.26 -3.91
N VAL A 63 5.93 11.86 -4.30
CA VAL A 63 5.22 11.51 -5.53
C VAL A 63 5.26 12.66 -6.52
N GLU A 64 5.58 12.34 -7.77
CA GLU A 64 5.46 13.23 -8.91
C GLU A 64 4.61 12.53 -9.98
N VAL A 65 3.66 13.24 -10.57
CA VAL A 65 2.86 12.71 -11.69
C VAL A 65 3.08 13.59 -12.91
N ASP A 66 3.55 12.97 -13.98
CA ASP A 66 3.86 13.62 -15.25
C ASP A 66 2.59 14.05 -16.00
N ALA A 67 2.80 14.86 -17.05
CA ALA A 67 1.72 15.29 -17.94
C ALA A 67 1.04 14.13 -18.69
N ASP A 68 1.74 13.00 -18.89
CA ASP A 68 1.18 11.79 -19.49
C ASP A 68 0.49 10.87 -18.47
N GLY A 69 0.48 11.27 -17.19
CA GLY A 69 -0.11 10.52 -16.09
C GLY A 69 0.83 9.51 -15.43
N THR A 70 2.08 9.38 -15.89
CA THR A 70 3.08 8.51 -15.26
C THR A 70 3.34 8.96 -13.84
N LEU A 71 3.15 8.06 -12.87
CA LEU A 71 3.41 8.31 -11.46
C LEU A 71 4.84 7.88 -11.13
N ARG A 72 5.67 8.79 -10.64
CA ARG A 72 6.98 8.47 -10.06
C ARG A 72 6.93 8.61 -8.56
N SER A 73 7.54 7.66 -7.88
CA SER A 73 7.58 7.64 -6.42
C SER A 73 8.98 7.35 -5.90
N ASN A 74 9.38 8.09 -4.87
CA ASN A 74 10.55 7.81 -4.05
C ASN A 74 10.06 7.66 -2.60
N THR A 75 9.92 6.42 -2.15
CA THR A 75 9.43 6.11 -0.80
C THR A 75 10.60 5.83 0.12
N GLN A 76 10.75 6.64 1.16
CA GLN A 76 11.81 6.55 2.15
C GLN A 76 11.25 5.97 3.44
N MET A 77 12.00 5.07 4.06
CA MET A 77 11.58 4.40 5.30
C MET A 77 12.79 4.00 6.14
N ILE A 78 12.54 3.68 7.42
CA ILE A 78 13.53 3.16 8.36
C ILE A 78 13.15 1.73 8.70
N ASN A 79 14.10 0.80 8.61
CA ASN A 79 13.90 -0.57 9.10
C ASN A 79 14.04 -0.58 10.63
N THR A 80 13.02 -1.09 11.31
CA THR A 80 12.92 -1.10 12.78
C THR A 80 13.87 -2.10 13.45
N ASP A 81 14.33 -3.13 12.75
CA ASP A 81 15.28 -4.12 13.28
C ASP A 81 16.73 -3.66 13.14
N THR A 82 17.09 -3.07 12.00
CA THR A 82 18.48 -2.68 11.68
C THR A 82 18.76 -1.19 11.90
N ASN A 83 17.71 -0.37 12.02
CA ASN A 83 17.77 1.10 12.05
C ASN A 83 18.41 1.71 10.78
N GLU A 84 18.40 0.98 9.67
CA GLU A 84 18.90 1.43 8.38
C GLU A 84 17.80 2.14 7.56
N ARG A 85 18.22 3.08 6.72
CA ARG A 85 17.33 3.77 5.79
C ARG A 85 17.21 2.96 4.50
N HIS A 86 15.98 2.72 4.08
CA HIS A 86 15.66 2.10 2.79
C HIS A 86 14.90 3.07 1.89
N VAL A 87 15.06 2.89 0.58
CA VAL A 87 14.37 3.69 -0.44
C VAL A 87 13.79 2.76 -1.49
N LEU A 88 12.48 2.83 -1.71
CA LEU A 88 11.80 2.20 -2.83
C LEU A 88 11.56 3.24 -3.92
N VAL A 89 12.11 3.00 -5.10
CA VAL A 89 11.86 3.82 -6.29
C VAL A 89 10.86 3.08 -7.17
N GLY A 90 9.75 3.74 -7.47
CA GLY A 90 8.69 3.15 -8.28
C GLY A 90 8.19 4.05 -9.41
N GLU A 91 7.81 3.45 -10.53
CA GLU A 91 7.18 4.08 -11.69
C GLU A 91 5.84 3.39 -12.01
N GLY A 92 4.77 4.17 -12.08
CA GLY A 92 3.39 3.73 -12.26
C GLY A 92 2.84 4.19 -13.60
N ILE A 93 2.61 3.24 -14.50
CA ILE A 93 1.99 3.51 -15.80
C ILE A 93 0.47 3.55 -15.64
N PRO A 94 -0.21 4.66 -16.01
CA PRO A 94 -1.65 4.79 -15.83
C PRO A 94 -2.42 3.91 -16.81
N ASP A 95 -3.56 3.38 -16.38
CA ASP A 95 -4.55 2.80 -17.27
C ASP A 95 -5.35 3.91 -17.98
N SER A 96 -4.92 4.25 -19.19
CA SER A 96 -5.54 5.31 -19.99
C SER A 96 -6.95 4.99 -20.49
N THR A 97 -7.43 3.75 -20.33
CA THR A 97 -8.75 3.34 -20.83
C THR A 97 -9.90 3.68 -19.88
N THR A 98 -9.62 3.89 -18.60
CA THR A 98 -10.65 4.07 -17.56
C THR A 98 -10.79 5.52 -17.08
N GLY A 99 -9.73 6.32 -17.17
CA GLY A 99 -9.68 7.65 -16.54
C GLY A 99 -9.71 7.60 -15.00
N GLU A 100 -9.58 6.41 -14.43
CA GLU A 100 -9.46 6.17 -12.98
C GLU A 100 -7.98 6.23 -12.57
N ALA A 101 -7.73 6.53 -11.30
CA ALA A 101 -6.39 6.50 -10.71
C ALA A 101 -5.87 5.07 -10.52
N LYS A 102 -5.73 4.32 -11.62
CA LYS A 102 -5.23 2.94 -11.66
C LYS A 102 -3.89 2.91 -12.39
N PHE A 103 -2.91 2.27 -11.77
CA PHE A 103 -1.54 2.21 -12.24
C PHE A 103 -1.01 0.79 -12.23
N THR A 104 -0.15 0.48 -13.20
CA THR A 104 0.78 -0.66 -13.12
C THR A 104 2.09 -0.13 -12.56
N LEU A 105 2.35 -0.40 -11.27
CA LEU A 105 3.49 0.14 -10.52
C LEU A 105 4.65 -0.85 -10.51
N HIS A 106 5.76 -0.44 -11.11
CA HIS A 106 7.03 -1.17 -11.12
C HIS A 106 8.00 -0.56 -10.10
N PHE A 107 8.63 -1.40 -9.30
CA PHE A 107 9.74 -1.03 -8.41
C PHE A 107 11.04 -1.60 -8.94
N VAL A 108 12.13 -0.83 -8.80
CA VAL A 108 13.45 -1.21 -9.33
C VAL A 108 14.19 -2.17 -8.40
N ASP A 109 14.04 -1.97 -7.08
CA ASP A 109 14.69 -2.78 -6.05
C ASP A 109 13.75 -2.91 -4.84
N PRO A 110 13.13 -4.08 -4.60
CA PRO A 110 13.21 -5.29 -5.44
C PRO A 110 12.53 -5.09 -6.80
N ASP A 111 12.99 -5.82 -7.83
CA ASP A 111 12.37 -5.80 -9.18
C ASP A 111 11.01 -6.50 -9.15
N VAL A 112 9.94 -5.71 -9.03
CA VAL A 112 8.57 -6.23 -8.94
C VAL A 112 7.55 -5.25 -9.51
N THR A 113 6.55 -5.80 -10.19
CA THR A 113 5.41 -5.04 -10.74
C THR A 113 4.13 -5.46 -10.04
N ILE A 114 3.35 -4.48 -9.57
CA ILE A 114 2.04 -4.70 -8.92
C ILE A 114 0.98 -3.73 -9.46
N PRO A 115 -0.30 -4.13 -9.48
CA PRO A 115 -1.38 -3.17 -9.69
C PRO A 115 -1.48 -2.25 -8.48
N TYR A 116 -1.69 -0.95 -8.70
CA TYR A 116 -1.85 0.02 -7.61
C TYR A 116 -2.91 1.05 -7.99
N TRP A 117 -3.87 1.28 -7.11
CA TRP A 117 -4.99 2.18 -7.33
C TRP A 117 -5.03 3.22 -6.20
N ILE A 118 -5.37 4.46 -6.54
CA ILE A 118 -5.78 5.46 -5.55
C ILE A 118 -7.30 5.40 -5.50
N VAL A 119 -7.85 4.84 -4.43
CA VAL A 119 -9.30 4.59 -4.29
C VAL A 119 -10.03 5.73 -3.57
N GLY A 120 -9.29 6.66 -2.97
CA GLY A 120 -9.84 7.87 -2.39
C GLY A 120 -8.75 8.89 -2.07
N THR A 121 -8.96 10.15 -2.41
CA THR A 121 -8.09 11.27 -2.01
C THR A 121 -8.84 12.59 -2.15
N ASP A 122 -8.52 13.56 -1.30
CA ASP A 122 -8.88 14.97 -1.49
C ASP A 122 -7.70 15.83 -1.94
N TYR A 123 -6.63 15.17 -2.39
CA TYR A 123 -5.38 15.72 -2.91
C TYR A 123 -4.49 16.47 -1.90
N ASN A 124 -5.03 16.82 -0.73
CA ASN A 124 -4.39 17.77 0.19
C ASN A 124 -4.25 17.25 1.62
N ARG A 125 -5.05 16.27 2.05
CA ARG A 125 -5.07 15.81 3.44
C ARG A 125 -4.98 14.31 3.57
N TYR A 126 -5.61 13.56 2.67
CA TYR A 126 -5.57 12.10 2.74
C TYR A 126 -5.46 11.44 1.37
N SER A 127 -4.90 10.24 1.34
CA SER A 127 -4.93 9.33 0.20
C SER A 127 -5.06 7.90 0.70
N VAL A 128 -5.84 7.08 0.01
CA VAL A 128 -5.97 5.65 0.23
C VAL A 128 -5.48 4.93 -1.01
N GLY A 129 -4.33 4.29 -0.90
CA GLY A 129 -3.77 3.38 -1.89
C GLY A 129 -4.30 1.98 -1.70
N PHE A 130 -4.52 1.27 -2.79
CA PHE A 130 -5.00 -0.10 -2.79
C PHE A 130 -4.26 -0.91 -3.86
N SER A 131 -3.90 -2.15 -3.53
CA SER A 131 -3.37 -3.13 -4.47
C SER A 131 -4.05 -4.46 -4.21
N CYS A 132 -4.43 -5.15 -5.27
CA CYS A 132 -4.89 -6.53 -5.18
C CYS A 132 -4.46 -7.33 -6.39
N TYR A 133 -3.93 -8.51 -6.15
CA TYR A 133 -3.60 -9.47 -7.21
C TYR A 133 -3.73 -10.90 -6.69
N GLU A 134 -4.11 -11.78 -7.61
CA GLU A 134 -4.33 -13.21 -7.35
C GLU A 134 -3.00 -13.97 -7.50
N ARG A 135 -2.79 -14.98 -6.63
CA ARG A 135 -1.70 -15.94 -6.63
C ARG A 135 -2.25 -17.36 -6.54
N ASP A 136 -1.42 -18.36 -6.80
CA ASP A 136 -1.81 -19.78 -6.71
C ASP A 136 -2.30 -20.19 -5.31
N ASP A 137 -1.85 -19.49 -4.26
CA ASP A 137 -2.16 -19.74 -2.84
C ASP A 137 -3.21 -18.78 -2.26
N GLY A 138 -3.77 -17.86 -3.05
CA GLY A 138 -4.83 -16.96 -2.63
C GLY A 138 -4.70 -15.53 -3.17
N VAL A 139 -5.30 -14.56 -2.47
CA VAL A 139 -5.31 -13.16 -2.87
C VAL A 139 -4.40 -12.35 -1.96
N THR A 140 -3.54 -11.52 -2.55
CA THR A 140 -2.78 -10.52 -1.79
C THR A 140 -3.49 -9.18 -1.89
N LEU A 141 -3.83 -8.60 -0.75
CA LEU A 141 -4.43 -7.27 -0.64
C LEU A 141 -3.52 -6.38 0.18
N VAL A 142 -3.22 -5.20 -0.38
CA VAL A 142 -2.50 -4.14 0.33
C VAL A 142 -3.37 -2.89 0.31
N THR A 143 -3.57 -2.28 1.47
CA THR A 143 -4.15 -0.93 1.57
C THR A 143 -3.20 -0.08 2.39
N SER A 144 -2.98 1.15 1.93
CA SER A 144 -2.10 2.13 2.59
C SER A 144 -2.85 3.45 2.72
N CYS A 145 -2.96 3.95 3.95
CA CYS A 145 -3.58 5.22 4.28
C CYS A 145 -2.49 6.26 4.49
N LYS A 146 -2.54 7.35 3.73
CA LYS A 146 -1.52 8.40 3.72
C LYS A 146 -2.12 9.76 4.05
N LYS A 147 -1.30 10.63 4.63
CA LYS A 147 -1.57 12.05 4.83
C LYS A 147 -0.52 12.88 4.09
N LYS A 148 -0.93 14.02 3.55
CA LYS A 148 -0.04 15.01 2.96
C LYS A 148 0.50 15.97 4.03
#